data_AF-A0A2S7N2H5-F1
#
_entry.id   AF-A0A2S7N2H5-F1
#
_cell.length_a   1.000
_cell.length_b   1.000
_cell.length_c   1.000
_cell.angle_alpha   90.00
_cell.angle_beta   90.00
_cell.angle_gamma   90.00
#
_symmetry.space_group_name_H-M   'P 1'
#
loop_
_entity.id
_entity.type
_entity.pdbx_description
1 polymer ?
#
loop_
_entity_poly.entity_id
_entity_poly.type
_entity_poly.pdbx_seq_one_letter_code
_entity_poly.pdbx_strand_id
1 'polypeptide(L)'
;MLPGDSEVKNFCLKVSYKNSSTIKFSVDLHNKPEKLLEVLKLKVVLLNSGDVLYDGLIRDVGELETYTLKESDTAKTEELYYEISAYLDTAVGNEYMGSTELKADFKWWVDEKANLVRAPGKLDYSNVALSLGLITGSLLILKLSFRKNKKIGGEPDAK
;
A
#
# COMPACT_ATOMS: atom_id res chain seq x y z
N MET A 1 24.60 -11.25 -5.67
CA MET A 1 25.28 -11.01 -4.39
C MET A 1 26.48 -11.94 -4.27
N LEU A 2 27.64 -11.37 -3.99
CA LEU A 2 28.90 -11.99 -3.58
C LEU A 2 29.03 -11.90 -2.05
N PRO A 3 29.96 -12.63 -1.41
CA PRO A 3 30.29 -12.42 0.00
C PRO A 3 30.69 -10.96 0.26
N GLY A 4 30.06 -10.32 1.26
CA GLY A 4 30.21 -8.89 1.53
C GLY A 4 29.26 -7.94 0.78
N ASP A 5 28.49 -8.42 -0.21
CA ASP A 5 27.45 -7.60 -0.85
C ASP A 5 26.29 -7.35 0.14
N SER A 6 25.70 -6.16 0.02
CA SER A 6 24.49 -5.74 0.75
C SER A 6 23.54 -5.02 -0.21
N GLU A 7 22.26 -5.38 -0.14
CA GLU A 7 21.15 -4.82 -0.90
C GLU A 7 20.18 -4.14 0.07
N VAL A 8 20.06 -2.81 -0.03
CA VAL A 8 19.30 -1.98 0.92
C VAL A 8 18.06 -1.40 0.25
N LYS A 9 16.89 -1.54 0.89
CA LYS A 9 15.63 -0.95 0.45
C LYS A 9 14.92 -0.22 1.58
N ASN A 10 14.45 0.99 1.28
CA ASN A 10 13.73 1.84 2.21
C ASN A 10 12.23 1.85 1.88
N PHE A 11 11.40 1.72 2.91
CA PHE A 11 9.94 1.69 2.83
C PHE A 11 9.33 2.73 3.76
N CYS A 12 8.40 3.54 3.26
CA CYS A 12 7.59 4.44 4.09
C CYS A 12 6.17 3.87 4.24
N LEU A 13 5.83 3.48 5.47
CA LEU A 13 4.50 3.03 5.85
C LEU A 13 3.73 4.18 6.47
N LYS A 14 2.74 4.70 5.75
CA LYS A 14 1.84 5.77 6.22
C LYS A 14 0.59 5.17 6.85
N VAL A 15 0.48 5.24 8.18
CA VAL A 15 -0.63 4.64 8.93
C VAL A 15 -1.51 5.74 9.52
N SER A 16 -2.77 5.77 9.10
CA SER A 16 -3.80 6.61 9.72
C SER A 16 -4.62 5.77 10.68
N TYR A 17 -4.68 6.17 11.95
CA TYR A 17 -5.26 5.37 13.02
C TYR A 17 -5.96 6.21 14.10
N LYS A 18 -6.74 5.54 14.94
CA LYS A 18 -7.37 6.04 16.17
C LYS A 18 -7.26 4.94 17.23
N ASN A 19 -7.10 5.30 18.51
CA ASN A 19 -6.74 4.37 19.60
C ASN A 19 -5.32 3.78 19.46
N SER A 20 -4.87 2.92 20.38
CA SER A 20 -3.56 2.24 20.29
C SER A 20 -3.62 1.02 19.35
N SER A 21 -2.49 0.65 18.74
CA SER A 21 -2.40 -0.57 17.90
C SER A 21 -0.94 -0.98 17.64
N THR A 22 -0.67 -2.27 17.56
CA THR A 22 0.67 -2.78 17.21
C THR A 22 0.74 -3.08 15.72
N ILE A 23 1.81 -2.61 15.07
CA ILE A 23 2.19 -2.99 13.70
C ILE A 23 3.05 -4.23 13.78
N LYS A 24 2.68 -5.22 12.97
CA LYS A 24 3.39 -6.48 12.79
C LYS A 24 4.05 -6.52 11.42
N PHE A 25 5.14 -7.27 11.35
CA PHE A 25 5.95 -7.47 10.15
C PHE A 25 6.28 -8.96 9.97
N SER A 26 6.29 -9.42 8.72
CA SER A 26 6.87 -10.71 8.36
C SER A 26 7.46 -10.71 6.95
N VAL A 27 8.23 -11.76 6.66
CA VAL A 27 8.91 -11.98 5.39
C VAL A 27 8.42 -13.30 4.79
N ASP A 28 7.73 -13.21 3.65
CA ASP A 28 7.25 -14.39 2.92
C ASP A 28 8.20 -14.74 1.77
N LEU A 29 8.91 -15.85 1.93
CA LEU A 29 9.85 -16.38 0.95
C LEU A 29 9.09 -17.16 -0.14
N HIS A 30 9.02 -16.59 -1.36
CA HIS A 30 8.39 -17.21 -2.53
C HIS A 30 9.10 -18.49 -2.96
N ASN A 31 10.42 -18.50 -2.86
CA ASN A 31 11.25 -19.65 -3.11
C ASN A 31 12.30 -19.79 -2.00
N LYS A 32 12.75 -21.03 -1.81
CA LYS A 32 13.59 -21.42 -0.67
C LYS A 32 14.86 -22.12 -1.17
N PRO A 33 15.76 -21.40 -1.87
CA PRO A 33 17.03 -21.97 -2.31
C PRO A 33 17.92 -22.27 -1.10
N GLU A 34 18.03 -23.55 -0.73
CA GLU A 34 18.67 -24.04 0.50
C GLU A 34 20.00 -23.34 0.79
N LYS A 35 20.90 -23.33 -0.20
CA LYS A 35 22.19 -22.64 -0.13
C LYS A 35 22.13 -21.18 0.33
N LEU A 36 21.24 -20.35 -0.24
CA LEU A 36 21.17 -18.94 0.18
C LEU A 36 20.47 -18.79 1.53
N LEU A 37 19.54 -19.66 1.90
CA LEU A 37 18.87 -19.58 3.20
C LEU A 37 19.80 -19.88 4.39
N GLU A 38 20.90 -20.58 4.17
CA GLU A 38 21.91 -20.87 5.19
C GLU A 38 22.77 -19.64 5.54
N VAL A 39 22.95 -18.69 4.61
CA VAL A 39 23.94 -17.61 4.72
C VAL A 39 23.40 -16.19 4.52
N LEU A 40 22.26 -16.02 3.84
CA LEU A 40 21.67 -14.71 3.59
C LEU A 40 21.07 -14.16 4.88
N LYS A 41 21.65 -13.07 5.35
CA LYS A 41 21.17 -12.32 6.51
C LYS A 41 20.20 -11.22 6.06
N LEU A 42 19.24 -10.92 6.92
CA LEU A 42 18.35 -9.79 6.81
C LEU A 42 18.53 -8.92 8.06
N LYS A 43 18.64 -7.62 7.86
CA LYS A 43 18.56 -6.61 8.92
C LYS A 43 17.35 -5.72 8.65
N VAL A 44 16.57 -5.44 9.69
CA VAL A 44 15.40 -4.56 9.64
C VAL A 44 15.57 -3.48 10.69
N VAL A 45 15.55 -2.22 10.28
CA VAL A 45 15.75 -1.05 11.15
C VAL A 45 14.57 -0.11 11.03
N LEU A 46 14.04 0.35 12.16
CA LEU A 46 13.04 1.43 12.20
C LEU A 46 13.76 2.77 12.32
N LEU A 47 13.87 3.50 11.21
CA LEU A 47 14.64 4.75 11.14
C LEU A 47 14.05 5.87 12.01
N ASN A 48 12.77 5.80 12.41
CA ASN A 48 12.13 6.77 13.29
C ASN A 48 12.72 6.79 14.71
N SER A 49 13.17 5.64 15.21
CA SER A 49 13.79 5.49 16.54
C SER A 49 15.27 5.11 16.48
N GLY A 50 15.72 4.54 15.35
CA GLY A 50 17.04 3.95 15.18
C GLY A 50 17.13 2.49 15.64
N ASP A 51 16.00 1.88 16.05
CA ASP A 51 15.99 0.52 16.60
C ASP A 51 16.21 -0.53 15.52
N VAL A 52 17.12 -1.46 15.78
CA VAL A 52 17.30 -2.68 14.98
C VAL A 52 16.26 -3.70 15.44
N LEU A 53 15.20 -3.85 14.64
CA LEU A 53 14.08 -4.76 14.90
C LEU A 53 14.46 -6.22 14.65
N TYR A 54 15.39 -6.46 13.73
CA TYR A 54 15.93 -7.78 13.41
C TYR A 54 17.33 -7.67 12.80
N ASP A 55 18.21 -8.62 13.10
CA ASP A 55 19.50 -8.83 12.43
C ASP A 55 19.89 -10.31 12.56
N GLY A 56 19.70 -11.09 11.49
CA GLY A 56 19.78 -12.56 11.54
C GLY A 56 19.56 -13.22 10.18
N LEU A 57 19.46 -14.55 10.12
CA LEU A 57 19.21 -15.27 8.85
C LEU A 57 17.80 -14.99 8.32
N ILE A 58 17.66 -14.75 7.01
CA ILE A 58 16.36 -14.41 6.41
C ILE A 58 15.28 -15.49 6.60
N ARG A 59 15.69 -16.76 6.76
CA ARG A 59 14.78 -17.89 7.01
C ARG A 59 14.17 -17.89 8.42
N ASP A 60 14.82 -17.21 9.36
CA ASP A 60 14.53 -17.26 10.81
C ASP A 60 13.82 -15.97 11.30
N VAL A 61 13.36 -15.10 10.39
CA VAL A 61 12.75 -13.79 10.71
C VAL A 61 11.41 -13.92 11.46
N GLY A 62 10.56 -14.87 11.06
CA GLY A 62 9.25 -15.09 11.68
C GLY A 62 8.27 -13.91 11.56
N GLU A 63 7.41 -13.77 12.56
CA GLU A 63 6.53 -12.61 12.79
C GLU A 63 7.14 -11.73 13.87
N LEU A 64 7.26 -10.43 13.60
CA LEU A 64 7.85 -9.43 14.50
C LEU A 64 6.83 -8.35 14.82
N GLU A 65 6.73 -7.95 16.08
CA GLU A 65 6.02 -6.74 16.50
C GLU A 65 6.99 -5.56 16.42
N THR A 66 6.77 -4.64 15.48
CA THR A 66 7.79 -3.65 15.09
C THR A 66 7.56 -2.26 15.65
N TYR A 67 6.31 -1.87 15.89
CA TYR A 67 5.98 -0.54 16.41
C TYR A 67 4.61 -0.52 17.08
N THR A 68 4.51 0.09 18.26
CA THR A 68 3.24 0.37 18.93
C THR A 68 2.81 1.81 18.64
N LEU A 69 1.73 1.95 17.87
CA LEU A 69 1.03 3.21 17.65
C LEU A 69 0.40 3.66 18.98
N LYS A 70 0.77 4.86 19.43
CA LYS A 70 0.32 5.40 20.71
C LYS A 70 -1.13 5.88 20.63
N GLU A 71 -1.90 5.61 21.67
CA GLU A 71 -3.32 5.97 21.76
C GLU A 71 -3.59 7.45 21.42
N SER A 72 -4.68 7.69 20.69
CA SER A 72 -5.12 9.03 20.32
C SER A 72 -6.65 9.08 20.16
N ASP A 73 -7.28 10.05 20.82
CA ASP A 73 -8.72 10.33 20.73
C ASP A 73 -9.16 10.81 19.34
N THR A 74 -8.22 11.40 18.59
CA THR A 74 -8.44 11.97 17.26
C THR A 74 -7.68 11.17 16.21
N ALA A 75 -8.15 11.22 14.96
CA ALA A 75 -7.52 10.51 13.84
C ALA A 75 -6.11 11.06 13.59
N LYS A 76 -5.08 10.28 13.95
CA LYS A 76 -3.68 10.62 13.75
C LYS A 76 -3.15 9.90 12.51
N THR A 77 -2.16 10.49 11.85
CA THR A 77 -1.38 9.81 10.81
C THR A 77 0.09 9.85 11.18
N GLU A 78 0.74 8.70 11.17
CA GLU A 78 2.18 8.56 11.37
C GLU A 78 2.83 7.96 10.12
N GLU A 79 4.08 8.37 9.88
CA GLU A 79 4.90 7.85 8.78
C GLU A 79 6.09 7.13 9.39
N LEU A 80 6.16 5.81 9.13
CA LEU A 80 7.18 4.92 9.66
C LEU A 80 8.12 4.51 8.54
N TYR A 81 9.40 4.82 8.69
CA TYR A 81 10.45 4.56 7.72
C TYR A 81 11.24 3.33 8.14
N TYR A 82 11.13 2.26 7.35
CA TYR A 82 11.85 1.01 7.54
C TYR A 82 13.00 0.93 6.54
N GLU A 83 14.20 0.68 7.03
CA GLU A 83 15.33 0.22 6.22
C GLU A 83 15.43 -1.30 6.33
N ILE A 84 15.41 -1.99 5.19
CA ILE A 84 15.58 -3.44 5.10
C ILE A 84 16.84 -3.70 4.27
N SER A 85 17.82 -4.36 4.88
CA SER A 85 19.10 -4.69 4.28
C SER A 85 19.27 -6.21 4.22
N ALA A 86 19.30 -6.78 3.02
CA ALA A 86 19.70 -8.17 2.81
C ALA A 86 21.21 -8.20 2.53
N TYR A 87 21.98 -9.03 3.23
CA TYR A 87 23.44 -9.02 3.12
C TYR A 87 24.07 -10.40 3.29
N LEU A 88 25.24 -10.58 2.68
CA LEU A 88 26.10 -11.76 2.87
C LEU A 88 27.32 -11.37 3.70
N ASP A 89 27.63 -12.19 4.70
CA ASP A 89 28.83 -12.01 5.52
C ASP A 89 30.11 -12.19 4.67
N THR A 90 31.18 -11.46 4.97
CA THR A 90 32.46 -11.59 4.26
C THR A 90 33.17 -12.91 4.58
N ALA A 91 32.76 -13.59 5.66
CA ALA A 91 33.21 -14.94 6.00
C ALA A 91 32.58 -16.05 5.14
N VAL A 92 31.57 -15.74 4.33
CA VAL A 92 30.87 -16.73 3.47
C VAL A 92 31.74 -17.08 2.25
N GLY A 93 31.83 -18.38 1.93
CA GLY A 93 32.61 -18.87 0.79
C GLY A 93 32.01 -18.55 -0.57
N ASN A 94 32.82 -18.68 -1.63
CA ASN A 94 32.35 -18.49 -3.02
C ASN A 94 31.40 -19.59 -3.52
N GLU A 95 31.19 -20.67 -2.75
CA GLU A 95 30.29 -21.79 -3.08
C GLU A 95 28.79 -21.43 -3.13
N TYR A 96 28.45 -20.23 -2.64
CA TYR A 96 27.12 -19.61 -2.69
C TYR A 96 26.98 -18.62 -3.86
N MET A 97 28.06 -18.29 -4.58
CA MET A 97 28.00 -17.42 -5.78
C MET A 97 27.20 -18.09 -6.90
N GLY A 98 26.41 -17.30 -7.62
CA GLY A 98 25.59 -17.82 -8.73
C GLY A 98 24.41 -18.71 -8.29
N SER A 99 24.15 -18.82 -6.99
CA SER A 99 22.93 -19.47 -6.47
C SER A 99 21.67 -18.79 -7.01
N THR A 100 20.61 -19.58 -7.14
CA THR A 100 19.31 -19.14 -7.66
C THR A 100 18.76 -17.92 -6.92
N GLU A 101 18.19 -16.99 -7.69
CA GLU A 101 17.50 -15.78 -7.21
C GLU A 101 16.54 -16.11 -6.05
N LEU A 102 16.68 -15.44 -4.90
CA LEU A 102 15.73 -15.52 -3.79
C LEU A 102 14.73 -14.36 -3.87
N LYS A 103 13.43 -14.68 -3.79
CA LYS A 103 12.33 -13.71 -3.80
C LYS A 103 11.61 -13.72 -2.47
N ALA A 104 11.47 -12.53 -1.89
CA ALA A 104 10.82 -12.30 -0.61
C ALA A 104 9.81 -11.15 -0.74
N ASP A 105 8.60 -11.36 -0.21
CA ASP A 105 7.64 -10.28 0.03
C ASP A 105 7.75 -9.80 1.47
N PHE A 106 7.73 -8.49 1.66
CA PHE A 106 7.66 -7.86 2.97
C PHE A 106 6.22 -7.47 3.28
N LYS A 107 5.70 -7.93 4.42
CA LYS A 107 4.30 -7.74 4.81
C LYS A 107 4.22 -6.97 6.12
N TRP A 108 3.36 -5.96 6.14
CA TRP A 108 2.99 -5.21 7.34
C TRP A 108 1.49 -5.27 7.56
N TRP A 109 1.04 -5.46 8.79
CA TRP A 109 -0.37 -5.41 9.15
C TRP A 109 -0.57 -4.95 10.60
N VAL A 110 -1.85 -4.77 10.95
CA VAL A 110 -2.33 -4.46 12.31
C VAL A 110 -3.48 -5.44 12.58
N ASP A 111 -3.47 -6.07 13.75
CA ASP A 111 -4.49 -7.06 14.14
C ASP A 111 -5.86 -6.36 14.32
N GLU A 112 -5.90 -5.26 15.07
CA GLU A 112 -7.10 -4.46 15.32
C GLU A 112 -7.42 -3.49 14.17
N LYS A 113 -7.84 -4.03 13.02
CA LYS A 113 -8.25 -3.23 11.84
C LYS A 113 -9.34 -2.17 12.12
N ALA A 114 -10.10 -2.31 13.20
CA ALA A 114 -11.10 -1.34 13.65
C ALA A 114 -10.49 0.02 14.04
N ASN A 115 -9.21 0.03 14.43
CA ASN A 115 -8.47 1.23 14.81
C ASN A 115 -7.86 1.96 13.60
N LEU A 116 -7.83 1.32 12.42
CA LEU A 116 -7.36 1.95 11.18
C LEU A 116 -8.46 2.87 10.64
N VAL A 117 -8.15 4.16 10.55
CA VAL A 117 -9.07 5.16 9.97
C VAL A 117 -8.63 5.52 8.57
N ARG A 118 -9.59 5.92 7.72
CA ARG A 118 -9.26 6.40 6.39
C ARG A 118 -8.36 7.64 6.49
N ALA A 119 -7.27 7.66 5.73
CA ALA A 119 -6.38 8.82 5.67
C ALA A 119 -7.17 10.11 5.34
N PRO A 120 -6.97 11.19 6.11
CA PRO A 120 -7.70 12.44 5.89
C PRO A 120 -7.34 13.02 4.51
N GLY A 121 -8.36 13.32 3.71
CA GLY A 121 -8.21 13.93 2.38
C GLY A 121 -8.75 13.12 1.19
N LYS A 122 -9.02 11.82 1.33
CA LYS A 122 -9.66 11.04 0.23
C LYS A 122 -11.17 11.29 0.20
N LEU A 123 -11.60 12.28 -0.61
CA LEU A 123 -13.01 12.59 -0.88
C LEU A 123 -13.83 11.33 -1.20
N ASP A 124 -14.98 11.17 -0.52
CA ASP A 124 -15.96 10.14 -0.85
C ASP A 124 -16.76 10.52 -2.11
N TYR A 125 -16.21 10.19 -3.28
CA TYR A 125 -16.93 10.26 -4.55
C TYR A 125 -18.18 9.35 -4.61
N SER A 126 -18.36 8.45 -3.62
CA SER A 126 -19.58 7.67 -3.38
C SER A 126 -20.86 8.53 -3.42
N ASN A 127 -20.80 9.77 -2.93
CA ASN A 127 -21.96 10.68 -2.92
C ASN A 127 -21.95 11.71 -4.07
N VAL A 128 -20.87 11.78 -4.86
CA VAL A 128 -20.75 12.72 -6.00
C VAL A 128 -21.45 12.18 -7.26
N ALA A 129 -21.62 10.85 -7.37
CA ALA A 129 -22.41 10.25 -8.45
C ALA A 129 -23.88 10.71 -8.47
N LEU A 130 -24.43 11.15 -7.32
CA LEU A 130 -25.83 11.58 -7.20
C LEU A 130 -26.09 13.04 -7.64
N SER A 131 -25.06 13.90 -7.74
CA SER A 131 -25.24 15.31 -8.10
C SER A 131 -25.03 15.62 -9.59
N LEU A 132 -24.22 14.82 -10.31
CA LEU A 132 -23.94 15.04 -11.73
C LEU A 132 -25.05 14.56 -12.69
N GLY A 133 -25.95 13.69 -12.23
CA GLY A 133 -27.07 13.16 -13.05
C GLY A 133 -28.20 14.17 -13.34
N LEU A 134 -28.28 15.28 -12.60
CA LEU A 134 -29.40 16.23 -12.68
C LEU A 134 -29.22 17.34 -13.74
N ILE A 135 -27.99 17.65 -14.16
CA ILE A 135 -27.72 18.77 -15.08
C ILE A 135 -27.89 18.34 -16.56
N THR A 136 -27.58 17.09 -16.90
CA THR A 136 -27.72 16.58 -18.28
C THR A 136 -29.16 16.28 -18.69
N GLY A 137 -30.06 16.01 -17.73
CA GLY A 137 -31.47 15.74 -18.00
C GLY A 137 -32.28 16.96 -18.47
N SER A 138 -32.00 18.15 -17.93
CA SER A 138 -32.80 19.37 -18.20
C SER A 138 -32.62 19.91 -19.63
N LEU A 139 -31.40 19.80 -20.18
CA LEU A 139 -31.07 20.26 -21.54
C LEU A 139 -31.76 19.43 -22.66
N LEU A 140 -32.03 18.15 -22.41
CA LEU A 140 -32.69 17.27 -23.38
C LEU A 140 -34.19 17.57 -23.51
N ILE A 141 -34.87 17.90 -22.39
CA ILE A 141 -36.31 18.23 -22.38
C ILE A 141 -36.56 19.54 -23.16
N LEU A 142 -35.71 20.56 -22.96
CA LEU A 142 -35.80 21.84 -23.66
C LEU A 142 -35.70 21.71 -25.19
N LYS A 143 -34.76 20.88 -25.71
CA LYS A 143 -34.64 20.68 -27.16
C LYS A 143 -35.79 19.89 -27.79
N LEU A 144 -36.48 19.02 -27.04
CA LEU A 144 -37.66 18.30 -27.54
C LEU A 144 -38.89 19.20 -27.66
N SER A 145 -39.11 20.11 -26.72
CA SER A 145 -40.23 21.06 -26.77
C SER A 145 -40.14 22.00 -27.99
N PHE A 146 -38.94 22.54 -28.28
CA PHE A 146 -38.70 23.35 -29.48
C PHE A 146 -38.82 22.59 -30.81
N ARG A 147 -38.63 21.26 -30.81
CA ARG A 147 -38.87 20.43 -32.01
C ARG A 147 -40.34 20.07 -32.22
N LYS A 148 -41.13 19.89 -31.16
CA LYS A 148 -42.59 19.66 -31.28
C LYS A 148 -43.32 20.90 -31.81
N ASN A 149 -42.96 22.10 -31.34
CA ASN A 149 -43.61 23.34 -31.77
C ASN A 149 -43.24 23.81 -33.20
N LYS A 150 -42.46 23.03 -33.96
CA LYS A 150 -42.07 23.35 -35.35
C LYS A 150 -42.53 22.34 -36.40
N LYS A 151 -43.58 21.56 -36.07
CA LYS A 151 -44.25 20.61 -37.00
C LYS A 151 -45.79 20.63 -36.88
N ILE A 152 -46.38 21.81 -36.72
CA ILE A 152 -47.79 22.07 -37.04
C ILE A 152 -47.79 23.34 -37.90
N GLY A 153 -48.11 23.18 -39.19
CA GLY A 153 -47.82 24.19 -40.22
C GLY A 153 -47.46 23.53 -41.55
N GLY A 154 -48.32 22.60 -42.00
CA GLY A 154 -48.36 22.14 -43.38
C GLY A 154 -49.62 22.67 -44.03
N GLU A 155 -49.46 23.44 -45.10
CA GLU A 155 -50.47 23.77 -46.12
C GLU A 155 -51.07 22.50 -46.79
N PRO A 156 -52.15 22.55 -47.63
CA PRO A 156 -52.93 23.70 -48.14
C PRO A 156 -54.43 23.59 -47.72
N ASP A 157 -55.50 24.08 -48.37
CA ASP A 157 -55.73 24.67 -49.72
C ASP A 157 -57.08 25.45 -49.83
N ALA A 158 -57.31 26.06 -51.01
CA ALA A 158 -58.59 26.40 -51.67
C ALA A 158 -59.58 27.43 -51.05
N LYS A 159 -59.65 28.61 -51.68
CA LYS A 159 -60.84 29.03 -52.45
C LYS A 159 -60.51 30.09 -53.51
#